data_AF-A0AA96TU90-F1
#
_entry.id   AF-A0AA96TU90-F1
#
_cell.length_a   1.000
_cell.length_b   1.000
_cell.length_c   1.000
_cell.angle_alpha   90.00
_cell.angle_beta   90.00
_cell.angle_gamma   90.00
#
_symmetry.space_group_name_H-M   'P 1'
#
loop_
_entity.id
_entity.type
_entity.pdbx_description
1 polymer ?
#
loop_
_entity_poly.entity_id
_entity_poly.type
_entity_poly.pdbx_seq_one_letter_code
_entity_poly.pdbx_strand_id
1 'polypeptide(L)'
;MTSLLAGAAALALSAAGVADASIPTPQCTASTLFSDVRKFTSPNAGDQLFGIVFEAKPGTACTMSGSLGDLVFVDLSNSPLPIAVVAPDPANATPAVLVPGSPKVVYLASKKGTGEGYTPAAATFTLPSTAATDRTVVVRWPDVALTGGPARLGYVGEFFG
;
A
#
# COMPACT_ATOMS: atom_id res chain seq x y z
N MET A 1 72.67 27.47 -29.80
CA MET A 1 72.02 26.34 -30.50
C MET A 1 71.31 25.50 -29.46
N THR A 2 70.29 24.76 -29.91
CA THR A 2 69.50 23.73 -29.19
C THR A 2 68.21 24.24 -28.52
N SER A 3 67.13 24.11 -29.31
CA SER A 3 65.71 24.02 -28.92
C SER A 3 65.44 22.94 -27.87
N LEU A 4 64.27 22.95 -27.21
CA LEU A 4 63.35 21.79 -27.12
C LEU A 4 62.06 22.10 -26.33
N LEU A 5 60.95 21.91 -27.06
CA LEU A 5 59.60 21.41 -26.72
C LEU A 5 58.72 22.01 -25.62
N ALA A 6 57.59 22.55 -26.10
CA ALA A 6 56.31 22.65 -25.41
C ALA A 6 55.71 21.27 -25.12
N GLY A 7 55.19 21.08 -23.91
CA GLY A 7 54.32 19.96 -23.54
C GLY A 7 53.00 20.49 -23.00
N ALA A 8 51.96 20.47 -23.82
CA ALA A 8 50.60 20.75 -23.40
C ALA A 8 49.98 19.46 -22.83
N ALA A 9 49.81 19.39 -21.51
CA ALA A 9 49.04 18.34 -20.86
C ALA A 9 47.55 18.68 -20.96
N ALA A 10 46.85 18.05 -21.91
CA ALA A 10 45.39 18.06 -21.95
C ALA A 10 44.88 17.20 -20.78
N LEU A 11 44.38 17.85 -19.73
CA LEU A 11 43.61 17.19 -18.68
C LEU A 11 42.26 16.79 -19.28
N ALA A 12 42.17 15.53 -19.70
CA ALA A 12 40.89 14.90 -20.00
C ALA A 12 40.08 14.85 -18.70
N LEU A 13 39.09 15.75 -18.55
CA LEU A 13 38.04 15.59 -17.55
C LEU A 13 37.23 14.35 -17.96
N SER A 14 37.57 13.22 -17.37
CA SER A 14 36.69 12.07 -17.33
C SER A 14 35.43 12.50 -16.59
N ALA A 15 34.36 12.81 -17.33
CA ALA A 15 33.02 12.84 -16.77
C ALA A 15 32.73 11.43 -16.26
N ALA A 16 32.97 11.20 -14.96
CA ALA A 16 32.44 10.05 -14.28
C ALA A 16 30.92 10.17 -14.41
N GLY A 17 30.35 9.36 -15.31
CA GLY A 17 28.91 9.16 -15.35
C GLY A 17 28.50 8.69 -13.97
N VAL A 18 27.82 9.57 -13.22
CA VAL A 18 27.09 9.14 -12.04
C VAL A 18 26.05 8.17 -12.56
N ALA A 19 26.31 6.88 -12.43
CA ALA A 19 25.24 5.91 -12.44
C ALA A 19 24.28 6.38 -11.35
N ASP A 20 23.07 6.76 -11.74
CA ASP A 20 21.96 7.07 -10.84
C ASP A 20 21.76 5.82 -9.98
N ALA A 21 22.43 5.77 -8.83
CA ALA A 21 22.20 4.77 -7.82
C ALA A 21 20.83 5.11 -7.25
N SER A 22 19.79 4.52 -7.82
CA SER A 22 18.41 4.63 -7.33
C SER A 22 18.43 4.36 -5.83
N ILE A 23 18.32 5.42 -5.04
CA ILE A 23 18.27 5.30 -3.58
C ILE A 23 17.08 4.39 -3.28
N PRO A 24 17.27 3.26 -2.59
CA PRO A 24 16.17 2.37 -2.29
C PRO A 24 15.13 3.16 -1.48
N THR A 25 13.93 3.28 -2.04
CA THR A 25 12.83 3.99 -1.41
C THR A 25 12.55 3.37 -0.03
N PRO A 26 12.41 4.18 1.03
CA PRO A 26 12.19 3.64 2.37
C PRO A 26 10.89 2.84 2.45
N GLN A 27 10.77 2.00 3.46
CA GLN A 27 9.59 1.18 3.71
C GLN A 27 8.46 2.03 4.31
N CYS A 28 7.22 1.84 3.83
CA CYS A 28 6.09 2.61 4.35
C CYS A 28 5.78 2.26 5.82
N THR A 29 5.49 3.30 6.60
CA THR A 29 4.92 3.16 7.95
C THR A 29 3.54 3.82 8.01
N ALA A 30 2.75 3.50 9.02
CA ALA A 30 1.44 4.10 9.25
C ALA A 30 1.54 5.63 9.34
N SER A 31 2.59 6.15 9.98
CA SER A 31 2.82 7.60 10.12
C SER A 31 3.14 8.30 8.79
N THR A 32 3.64 7.60 7.79
CA THR A 32 3.95 8.18 6.46
C THR A 32 2.77 8.18 5.49
N LEU A 33 1.65 7.57 5.87
CA LEU A 33 0.50 7.38 5.00
C LEU A 33 -0.73 8.11 5.53
N PHE A 34 -1.58 8.56 4.61
CA PHE A 34 -3.01 8.67 4.84
C PHE A 34 -3.66 7.35 4.44
N SER A 35 -4.66 6.92 5.21
CA SER A 35 -5.40 5.69 4.94
C SER A 35 -6.88 5.94 5.13
N ASP A 36 -7.67 5.53 4.16
CA ASP A 36 -9.13 5.70 4.14
C ASP A 36 -9.79 4.46 3.57
N VAL A 37 -11.04 4.20 3.93
CA VAL A 37 -11.82 3.10 3.37
C VAL A 37 -13.01 3.64 2.63
N ARG A 38 -13.17 3.18 1.39
CA ARG A 38 -14.29 3.57 0.53
C ARG A 38 -15.03 2.35 0.05
N LYS A 39 -16.34 2.50 -0.12
CA LYS A 39 -17.16 1.53 -0.83
C LYS A 39 -17.12 1.86 -2.33
N PHE A 40 -16.94 0.83 -3.15
CA PHE A 40 -16.96 0.93 -4.60
C PHE A 40 -18.15 0.18 -5.17
N THR A 41 -18.51 0.52 -6.40
CA THR A 41 -19.42 -0.30 -7.19
C THR A 41 -18.69 -1.57 -7.60
N SER A 42 -19.20 -2.71 -7.15
CA SER A 42 -18.65 -4.00 -7.59
C SER A 42 -19.00 -4.25 -9.06
N PRO A 43 -18.05 -4.71 -9.89
CA PRO A 43 -18.35 -5.18 -11.25
C PRO A 43 -19.21 -6.46 -11.24
N ASN A 44 -19.28 -7.16 -10.10
CA ASN A 44 -20.18 -8.28 -9.89
C ASN A 44 -21.34 -7.87 -8.98
N ALA A 45 -22.56 -7.91 -9.52
CA ALA A 45 -23.78 -7.51 -8.80
C ALA A 45 -24.05 -8.31 -7.51
N GLY A 46 -23.50 -9.54 -7.40
CA GLY A 46 -23.61 -10.38 -6.22
C GLY A 46 -22.58 -10.08 -5.12
N ASP A 47 -21.68 -9.12 -5.34
CA ASP A 47 -20.59 -8.81 -4.41
C ASP A 47 -20.69 -7.35 -3.91
N GLN A 48 -20.19 -7.12 -2.71
CA GLN A 48 -19.85 -5.79 -2.19
C GLN A 48 -18.35 -5.57 -2.41
N LEU A 49 -17.96 -4.37 -2.82
CA LEU A 49 -16.56 -4.01 -3.02
C LEU A 49 -16.20 -2.81 -2.13
N PHE A 50 -15.10 -2.94 -1.42
CA PHE A 50 -14.48 -1.89 -0.62
C PHE A 50 -13.03 -1.74 -1.07
N GLY A 51 -12.45 -0.58 -0.84
CA GLY A 51 -11.04 -0.31 -1.10
C GLY A 51 -10.45 0.44 0.08
N ILE A 52 -9.35 -0.11 0.59
CA ILE A 52 -8.50 0.57 1.58
C ILE A 52 -7.48 1.35 0.75
N VAL A 53 -7.66 2.68 0.71
CA VAL A 53 -6.86 3.60 -0.10
C VAL A 53 -5.72 4.12 0.75
N PHE A 54 -4.51 4.06 0.22
CA PHE A 54 -3.28 4.55 0.81
C PHE A 54 -2.72 5.70 -0.02
N GLU A 55 -2.37 6.79 0.64
CA GLU A 55 -1.70 7.92 0.00
C GLU A 55 -0.47 8.32 0.81
N ALA A 56 0.68 8.51 0.16
CA ALA A 56 1.86 9.00 0.84
C ALA A 56 1.68 10.46 1.25
N LYS A 57 2.09 10.80 2.48
CA LYS A 57 2.06 12.19 2.96
C LYS A 57 3.00 13.07 2.13
N PRO A 58 2.74 14.39 2.02
CA PRO A 58 3.60 15.31 1.28
C PRO A 58 5.08 15.18 1.68
N GLY A 59 5.96 15.15 0.69
CA GLY A 59 7.41 15.01 0.91
C GLY A 59 7.89 13.61 1.29
N THR A 60 7.01 12.60 1.30
CA THR A 60 7.38 11.21 1.58
C THR A 60 7.20 10.34 0.34
N ALA A 61 8.15 9.45 0.09
CA ALA A 61 8.02 8.37 -0.87
C ALA A 61 8.39 7.08 -0.15
N CYS A 62 7.59 6.03 -0.31
CA CYS A 62 7.83 4.78 0.39
C CYS A 62 7.36 3.57 -0.43
N THR A 63 7.79 2.37 -0.07
CA THR A 63 7.43 1.13 -0.78
C THR A 63 6.71 0.15 0.16
N MET A 64 5.74 -0.56 -0.39
CA MET A 64 5.08 -1.72 0.21
C MET A 64 5.06 -2.89 -0.78
N SER A 65 5.07 -4.12 -0.31
CA SER A 65 4.94 -5.32 -1.14
C SER A 65 4.27 -6.43 -0.34
N GLY A 66 3.23 -7.05 -0.90
CA GLY A 66 2.49 -8.15 -0.27
C GLY A 66 0.99 -7.90 -0.19
N SER A 67 0.34 -8.62 0.71
CA SER A 67 -1.06 -8.45 1.12
C SER A 67 -1.13 -7.94 2.57
N LEU A 68 -2.21 -7.26 2.94
CA LEU A 68 -2.38 -6.76 4.31
C LEU A 68 -2.30 -7.94 5.30
N GLY A 69 -1.49 -7.77 6.33
CA GLY A 69 -1.38 -8.76 7.42
C GLY A 69 -2.47 -8.52 8.47
N ASP A 70 -2.90 -9.59 9.12
CA ASP A 70 -3.72 -9.54 10.34
C ASP A 70 -4.95 -8.62 10.26
N LEU A 71 -5.63 -8.58 9.10
CA LEU A 71 -6.81 -7.74 8.93
C LEU A 71 -7.94 -8.24 9.85
N VAL A 72 -8.33 -7.39 10.79
CA VAL A 72 -9.41 -7.64 11.75
C VAL A 72 -10.39 -6.48 11.71
N PHE A 73 -11.68 -6.82 11.67
CA PHE A 73 -12.77 -5.85 11.81
C PHE A 73 -13.17 -5.74 13.27
N VAL A 74 -13.43 -4.52 13.73
CA VAL A 74 -13.83 -4.26 15.12
C VAL A 74 -15.12 -3.46 15.20
N ASP A 75 -15.89 -3.68 16.27
CA ASP A 75 -17.08 -2.90 16.58
C ASP A 75 -16.76 -1.57 17.31
N LEU A 76 -17.79 -0.83 17.72
CA LEU A 76 -17.64 0.44 18.45
C LEU A 76 -16.99 0.29 19.83
N SER A 77 -17.01 -0.91 20.40
CA SER A 77 -16.36 -1.25 21.67
C SER A 77 -14.93 -1.76 21.47
N ASN A 78 -14.41 -1.69 20.23
CA ASN A 78 -13.13 -2.24 19.83
C ASN A 78 -13.03 -3.77 19.98
N SER A 79 -14.17 -4.47 19.96
CA SER A 79 -14.21 -5.93 20.01
C SER A 79 -14.11 -6.51 18.60
N PRO A 80 -13.33 -7.58 18.38
CA PRO A 80 -13.18 -8.19 17.06
C PRO A 80 -14.50 -8.83 16.61
N LEU A 81 -14.89 -8.52 15.38
CA LEU A 81 -16.03 -9.13 14.70
C LEU A 81 -15.59 -10.44 14.04
N PRO A 82 -16.43 -11.49 14.04
CA PRO A 82 -16.09 -12.81 13.50
C PRO A 82 -16.18 -12.86 11.97
N ILE A 83 -15.57 -11.88 11.29
CA ILE A 83 -15.51 -11.78 9.84
C ILE A 83 -14.24 -12.47 9.36
N ALA A 84 -14.39 -13.60 8.68
CA ALA A 84 -13.26 -14.29 8.08
C ALA A 84 -12.70 -13.49 6.89
N VAL A 85 -11.37 -13.39 6.82
CA VAL A 85 -10.66 -12.74 5.71
C VAL A 85 -9.77 -13.76 5.01
N VAL A 86 -9.85 -13.79 3.69
CA VAL A 86 -8.96 -14.57 2.83
C VAL A 86 -8.03 -13.60 2.12
N ALA A 87 -6.77 -13.60 2.51
CA ALA A 87 -5.71 -12.83 1.87
C ALA A 87 -5.04 -13.65 0.76
N PRO A 88 -4.60 -12.99 -0.33
CA PRO A 88 -3.83 -13.66 -1.37
C PRO A 88 -2.39 -13.90 -0.91
N ASP A 89 -1.70 -14.86 -1.53
CA ASP A 89 -0.33 -15.23 -1.18
C ASP A 89 0.63 -14.03 -1.40
N PRO A 90 1.24 -13.48 -0.34
CA PRO A 90 2.08 -12.29 -0.44
C PRO A 90 3.28 -12.46 -1.36
N ALA A 91 3.73 -13.70 -1.64
CA ALA A 91 4.87 -13.95 -2.54
C ALA A 91 4.60 -13.56 -4.00
N ASN A 92 3.33 -13.46 -4.42
CA ASN A 92 2.96 -13.09 -5.78
C ASN A 92 2.67 -11.59 -5.95
N ALA A 93 2.87 -10.79 -4.90
CA ALA A 93 2.64 -9.36 -4.94
C ALA A 93 3.79 -8.62 -5.64
N THR A 94 3.44 -7.63 -6.46
CA THR A 94 4.42 -6.68 -6.99
C THR A 94 4.65 -5.55 -5.99
N PRO A 95 5.90 -5.08 -5.81
CA PRO A 95 6.16 -3.90 -5.00
C PRO A 95 5.42 -2.68 -5.53
N ALA A 96 4.70 -2.00 -4.64
CA ALA A 96 4.02 -0.75 -4.89
C ALA A 96 4.83 0.40 -4.29
N VAL A 97 5.18 1.37 -5.14
CA VAL A 97 5.81 2.63 -4.70
C VAL A 97 4.71 3.66 -4.48
N LEU A 98 4.65 4.21 -3.27
CA LEU A 98 3.72 5.25 -2.87
C LEU A 98 4.45 6.58 -2.89
N VAL A 99 3.90 7.51 -3.67
CA VAL A 99 4.33 8.91 -3.76
C VAL A 99 3.11 9.81 -3.61
N PRO A 100 3.27 11.06 -3.16
CA PRO A 100 2.14 11.96 -2.93
C PRO A 100 1.39 12.21 -4.24
N GLY A 101 0.05 12.19 -4.21
CA GLY A 101 -0.78 12.36 -5.41
C GLY A 101 -0.95 11.09 -6.27
N SER A 102 -0.33 9.97 -5.90
CA SER A 102 -0.49 8.67 -6.58
C SER A 102 -1.02 7.61 -5.60
N PRO A 103 -2.31 7.65 -5.26
CA PRO A 103 -2.89 6.73 -4.28
C PRO A 103 -2.81 5.28 -4.76
N LYS A 104 -2.62 4.37 -3.81
CA LYS A 104 -2.69 2.92 -4.00
C LYS A 104 -3.89 2.38 -3.26
N VAL A 105 -4.34 1.19 -3.63
CA VAL A 105 -5.52 0.58 -3.03
C VAL A 105 -5.34 -0.90 -2.82
N VAL A 106 -5.91 -1.41 -1.72
CA VAL A 106 -6.20 -2.82 -1.53
C VAL A 106 -7.70 -3.00 -1.59
N TYR A 107 -8.17 -3.76 -2.58
CA TYR A 107 -9.59 -4.08 -2.69
C TYR A 107 -9.97 -5.22 -1.76
N LEU A 108 -11.19 -5.13 -1.22
CA LEU A 108 -11.83 -6.14 -0.42
C LEU A 108 -13.21 -6.43 -1.00
N ALA A 109 -13.47 -7.69 -1.32
CA ALA A 109 -14.75 -8.14 -1.87
C ALA A 109 -15.43 -9.17 -0.97
N SER A 110 -16.69 -8.96 -0.64
CA SER A 110 -17.54 -9.91 0.09
C SER A 110 -18.83 -10.19 -0.69
N LYS A 111 -19.58 -11.24 -0.32
CA LYS A 111 -20.86 -11.57 -0.96
C LYS A 111 -21.96 -10.66 -0.44
N LYS A 112 -22.74 -10.06 -1.32
CA LYS A 112 -23.82 -9.15 -0.94
C LYS A 112 -25.06 -9.92 -0.48
N GLY A 113 -25.59 -9.57 0.70
CA GLY A 113 -26.92 -9.98 1.16
C GLY A 113 -27.04 -11.47 1.52
N THR A 114 -25.92 -12.14 1.80
CA THR A 114 -25.90 -13.53 2.28
C THR A 114 -25.31 -13.58 3.68
N GLY A 115 -25.58 -14.66 4.43
CA GLY A 115 -24.99 -14.87 5.76
C GLY A 115 -25.39 -13.82 6.82
N GLU A 116 -24.62 -13.81 7.92
CA GLU A 116 -24.74 -12.79 8.96
C GLU A 116 -24.15 -11.46 8.46
N GLY A 117 -24.79 -10.35 8.81
CA GLY A 117 -24.30 -9.01 8.49
C GLY A 117 -23.65 -8.38 9.72
N TYR A 118 -22.39 -7.98 9.60
CA TYR A 118 -21.69 -7.25 10.64
C TYR A 118 -21.52 -5.79 10.24
N THR A 119 -21.57 -4.88 11.20
CA THR A 119 -21.34 -3.45 10.97
C THR A 119 -20.06 -3.03 11.68
N PRO A 120 -18.89 -3.16 11.04
CA PRO A 120 -17.64 -2.73 11.63
C PRO A 120 -17.66 -1.22 11.87
N ALA A 121 -17.09 -0.80 12.99
CA ALA A 121 -16.74 0.59 13.23
C ALA A 121 -15.39 0.94 12.60
N ALA A 122 -14.46 -0.02 12.63
CA ALA A 122 -13.11 0.14 12.11
C ALA A 122 -12.53 -1.19 11.60
N ALA A 123 -11.44 -1.08 10.86
CA ALA A 123 -10.59 -2.19 10.49
C ALA A 123 -9.15 -1.91 10.98
N THR A 124 -8.52 -2.93 11.55
CA THR A 124 -7.12 -2.90 11.99
C THR A 124 -6.33 -3.89 11.16
N PHE A 125 -5.14 -3.52 10.70
CA PHE A 125 -4.27 -4.39 9.91
C PHE A 125 -2.80 -3.99 10.01
N THR A 126 -1.93 -4.90 9.61
CA THR A 126 -0.49 -4.69 9.48
C THR A 126 -0.16 -4.36 8.02
N LEU A 127 0.58 -3.27 7.79
CA LEU A 127 1.05 -2.89 6.47
C LEU A 127 1.97 -3.98 5.87
N PRO A 128 1.83 -4.27 4.55
CA PRO A 128 2.71 -5.16 3.81
C PRO A 128 4.03 -4.46 3.50
N SER A 129 4.79 -4.16 4.54
CA SER A 129 6.05 -3.46 4.46
C SER A 129 7.07 -4.13 5.36
N THR A 130 8.36 -4.02 5.05
CA THR A 130 9.43 -4.57 5.92
C THR A 130 9.93 -3.57 6.96
N ALA A 131 9.22 -2.46 7.17
CA ALA A 131 9.52 -1.52 8.24
C ALA A 131 9.60 -2.22 9.61
N ALA A 132 10.58 -1.85 10.43
CA ALA A 132 10.81 -2.50 11.72
C ALA A 132 9.72 -2.17 12.76
N THR A 133 9.05 -1.03 12.63
CA THR A 133 8.06 -0.49 13.57
C THR A 133 6.96 0.28 12.84
N ASP A 134 5.91 0.68 13.56
CA ASP A 134 4.85 1.57 13.05
C ASP A 134 4.13 1.03 11.80
N ARG A 135 3.76 -0.26 11.84
CA ARG A 135 3.09 -0.95 10.73
C ARG A 135 1.61 -1.18 10.94
N THR A 136 1.11 -1.00 12.15
CA THR A 136 -0.31 -1.22 12.47
C THR A 136 -1.10 0.01 12.09
N VAL A 137 -2.12 -0.18 11.28
CA VAL A 137 -3.02 0.87 10.83
C VAL A 137 -4.43 0.55 11.34
N VAL A 138 -5.12 1.58 11.84
CA VAL A 138 -6.54 1.54 12.17
C VAL A 138 -7.24 2.54 11.25
N VAL A 139 -8.23 2.06 10.50
CA VAL A 139 -9.05 2.90 9.63
C VAL A 139 -10.51 2.79 10.02
N ARG A 140 -11.22 3.92 9.98
CA ARG A 140 -12.67 3.93 10.17
C ARG A 140 -13.33 3.18 9.01
N TRP A 141 -14.27 2.30 9.35
CA TRP A 141 -15.05 1.60 8.35
C TRP A 141 -16.24 2.47 7.90
N PRO A 142 -16.65 2.44 6.62
CA PRO A 142 -17.86 3.10 6.16
C PRO A 142 -19.08 2.55 6.91
N ASP A 143 -20.12 3.37 7.09
CA ASP A 143 -21.38 2.95 7.74
C ASP A 143 -22.21 2.04 6.82
N VAL A 144 -21.65 0.87 6.53
CA VAL A 144 -22.17 -0.15 5.63
C VAL A 144 -21.81 -1.52 6.18
N ALA A 145 -22.81 -2.36 6.36
CA ALA A 145 -22.60 -3.73 6.79
C ALA A 145 -21.77 -4.54 5.78
N LEU A 146 -20.80 -5.28 6.30
CA LEU A 146 -20.18 -6.40 5.62
C LEU A 146 -21.11 -7.59 5.75
N THR A 147 -21.61 -8.05 4.61
CA THR A 147 -22.42 -9.27 4.52
C THR A 147 -21.65 -10.34 3.78
N GLY A 148 -22.10 -11.57 3.95
CA GLY A 148 -21.68 -12.71 3.17
C GLY A 148 -20.57 -13.55 3.78
N GLY A 149 -20.15 -14.56 3.02
CA GLY A 149 -18.99 -15.39 3.35
C GLY A 149 -17.69 -14.58 3.44
N PRO A 150 -16.52 -15.26 3.51
CA PRO A 150 -15.27 -14.61 3.83
C PRO A 150 -14.98 -13.41 2.90
N ALA A 151 -14.53 -12.32 3.50
CA ALA A 151 -14.05 -11.17 2.77
C ALA A 151 -12.73 -11.52 2.08
N ARG A 152 -12.62 -11.25 0.78
CA ARG A 152 -11.44 -11.60 -0.02
C ARG A 152 -10.64 -10.33 -0.30
N LEU A 153 -9.36 -10.35 0.05
CA LEU A 153 -8.45 -9.24 -0.21
C LEU A 153 -7.75 -9.39 -1.57
N GLY A 154 -7.40 -8.25 -2.16
CA GLY A 154 -6.42 -8.16 -3.25
C GLY A 154 -5.02 -7.82 -2.73
N TYR A 155 -4.09 -7.64 -3.67
CA TYR A 155 -2.78 -7.04 -3.40
C TYR A 155 -2.89 -5.51 -3.34
N VAL A 156 -1.83 -4.87 -2.85
CA VAL A 156 -1.65 -3.42 -3.03
C VAL A 156 -1.44 -3.15 -4.52
N GLY A 157 -2.29 -2.31 -5.10
CA GLY A 157 -2.22 -1.97 -6.52
C GLY A 157 -2.57 -0.51 -6.81
N GLU A 158 -2.65 -0.18 -8.09
CA GLU A 158 -3.06 1.15 -8.54
C GLU A 158 -4.51 1.45 -8.17
N PHE A 159 -4.75 2.69 -7.75
CA PHE A 159 -6.11 3.18 -7.53
C PHE A 159 -6.76 3.58 -8.86
N PHE A 160 -7.79 2.85 -9.25
CA PHE A 160 -8.68 3.19 -10.37
C PHE A 160 -10.01 3.69 -9.80
N GLY A 161 -9.98 4.91 -9.27
CA GLY A 161 -11.15 5.58 -8.70
C GLY A 161 -11.79 6.58 -9.65
#